data_AF-A0A409V7H5-F1
#
_entry.id   AF-A0A409V7H5-F1
#
_cell.length_a   1.000
_cell.length_b   1.000
_cell.length_c   1.000
_cell.angle_alpha   90.00
_cell.angle_beta   90.00
_cell.angle_gamma   90.00
#
_symmetry.space_group_name_H-M   'P 1'
#
loop_
_entity.id
_entity.type
_entity.pdbx_description
1 polymer ?
#
loop_
_entity_poly.entity_id
_entity_poly.type
_entity_poly.pdbx_seq_one_letter_code
_entity_poly.pdbx_strand_id
1 'polypeptide(L)'
;MKVPVLVIVAEGDLNTIEHVVKVLERDIPVLILKGSGKAADLIAECMEDVESIEAKAPLLFGIYFREPDFKELTSNMKEIEKHKHFVNILDINQHDETEFSDAVVNSIIRAWAQGRKKEDERPVKSANPKSRNNPYIIKTDKDEKYELLDQEIAYTYSESMAVPTVVSPNDYAGKK
;
A
#
# COMPACT_ATOMS: atom_id res chain seq x y z
N MET A 1 0.41 16.68 -18.50
CA MET A 1 0.21 16.28 -17.08
C MET A 1 -0.97 15.32 -17.03
N LYS A 2 -0.92 14.24 -16.25
CA LYS A 2 -2.08 13.38 -16.00
C LYS A 2 -2.95 14.04 -14.91
N VAL A 3 -4.26 14.05 -15.10
CA VAL A 3 -5.21 14.58 -14.12
C VAL A 3 -5.50 13.47 -13.08
N PRO A 4 -5.37 13.72 -11.77
CA PRO A 4 -5.74 12.75 -10.74
C PRO A 4 -7.25 12.51 -10.74
N VAL A 5 -7.65 11.26 -10.53
CA VAL A 5 -9.05 10.86 -10.34
C VAL A 5 -9.12 10.08 -9.03
N LEU A 6 -10.16 10.36 -8.24
CA LEU A 6 -10.49 9.70 -6.98
C LEU A 6 -11.99 9.40 -7.02
N VAL A 7 -12.39 8.24 -6.49
CA VAL A 7 -13.80 7.93 -6.24
C VAL A 7 -14.09 8.10 -4.75
N ILE A 8 -15.23 8.71 -4.42
CA ILE A 8 -15.70 8.86 -3.04
C ILE A 8 -16.97 8.03 -2.88
N VAL A 9 -17.01 7.20 -1.84
CA VAL A 9 -18.17 6.37 -1.50
C VAL A 9 -18.74 6.89 -0.20
N ALA A 10 -19.95 7.46 -0.27
CA ALA A 10 -20.68 7.96 0.89
C ALA A 10 -21.66 6.89 1.40
N GLU A 11 -22.68 6.58 0.61
CA GLU A 11 -23.57 5.46 0.84
C GLU A 11 -23.32 4.39 -0.24
N GLY A 12 -24.17 3.38 -0.27
CA GLY A 12 -24.27 2.46 -1.38
C GLY A 12 -24.97 1.17 -0.99
N ASP A 13 -25.13 0.33 -1.99
CA ASP A 13 -25.67 -1.01 -1.92
C ASP A 13 -24.62 -2.05 -2.35
N LEU A 14 -25.06 -3.29 -2.59
CA LEU A 14 -24.18 -4.36 -3.06
C LEU A 14 -23.55 -4.06 -4.42
N ASN A 15 -24.29 -3.43 -5.34
CA ASN A 15 -23.75 -3.02 -6.64
C ASN A 15 -22.64 -1.98 -6.50
N THR A 16 -22.74 -1.12 -5.47
CA THR A 16 -21.72 -0.12 -5.16
C THR A 16 -20.41 -0.79 -4.76
N ILE A 17 -20.47 -1.87 -3.98
CA ILE A 17 -19.29 -2.66 -3.59
C ILE A 17 -18.63 -3.28 -4.83
N GLU A 18 -19.42 -3.87 -5.74
CA GLU A 18 -18.89 -4.39 -7.02
C GLU A 18 -18.22 -3.30 -7.87
N HIS A 19 -18.80 -2.09 -7.88
CA HIS A 19 -18.19 -0.95 -8.57
C HIS A 19 -16.87 -0.53 -7.94
N VAL A 20 -16.76 -0.55 -6.60
CA VAL A 20 -15.50 -0.28 -5.91
C VAL A 20 -14.43 -1.28 -6.33
N VAL A 21 -14.73 -2.57 -6.44
CA VAL A 21 -13.79 -3.58 -6.95
C VAL A 21 -13.27 -3.18 -8.34
N LYS A 22 -14.18 -2.89 -9.28
CA LYS A 22 -13.84 -2.50 -10.67
C LYS A 22 -13.00 -1.21 -10.74
N VAL A 23 -13.19 -0.29 -9.80
CA VAL A 23 -12.41 0.95 -9.69
C VAL A 23 -10.99 0.65 -9.16
N LEU A 24 -10.88 -0.19 -8.13
CA LEU A 24 -9.61 -0.58 -7.53
C LEU A 24 -8.75 -1.42 -8.48
N GLU A 25 -9.35 -2.29 -9.30
CA GLU A 25 -8.66 -3.04 -10.37
C GLU A 25 -7.98 -2.12 -11.40
N ARG A 26 -8.43 -0.87 -11.51
CA ARG A 26 -7.87 0.14 -12.41
C ARG A 26 -6.84 1.05 -11.71
N ASP A 27 -6.40 0.68 -10.51
CA ASP A 27 -5.50 1.47 -9.66
C ASP A 27 -6.03 2.90 -9.39
N ILE A 28 -7.36 3.08 -9.36
CA ILE A 28 -8.00 4.35 -9.01
C ILE A 28 -8.25 4.36 -7.50
N PRO A 29 -7.76 5.39 -6.75
CA PRO A 29 -8.01 5.47 -5.33
C PRO A 29 -9.50 5.62 -5.01
N VAL A 30 -9.87 5.11 -3.84
CA VAL A 30 -11.22 5.18 -3.30
C VAL A 30 -11.16 5.73 -1.87
N LEU A 31 -11.92 6.80 -1.62
CA LEU A 31 -12.15 7.34 -0.28
C LEU A 31 -13.53 6.87 0.21
N ILE A 32 -13.55 6.09 1.27
CA ILE A 32 -14.74 5.59 1.94
C ILE A 32 -15.09 6.54 3.08
N LEU A 33 -16.33 7.02 3.10
CA LEU A 33 -16.85 7.77 4.23
C LEU A 33 -17.51 6.78 5.20
N LYS A 34 -16.86 6.53 6.34
CA LYS A 34 -17.42 5.71 7.41
C LYS A 34 -18.45 6.54 8.18
N GLY A 35 -19.59 5.92 8.49
CA GLY A 35 -20.74 6.54 9.14
C GLY A 35 -21.83 7.02 8.18
N SER A 36 -21.63 6.98 6.86
CA SER A 36 -22.62 7.47 5.89
C SER A 36 -23.54 6.40 5.31
N GLY A 37 -23.33 5.11 5.60
CA GLY A 37 -24.33 4.08 5.37
C GLY A 37 -23.81 2.76 4.80
N LYS A 38 -24.76 1.90 4.38
CA LYS A 38 -24.62 0.44 4.26
C LYS A 38 -23.31 -0.04 3.63
N ALA A 39 -23.08 0.23 2.35
CA ALA A 39 -21.90 -0.26 1.64
C ALA A 39 -20.60 0.36 2.15
N ALA A 40 -20.60 1.67 2.42
CA ALA A 40 -19.42 2.37 2.88
C ALA A 40 -18.98 1.87 4.26
N ASP A 41 -19.94 1.72 5.18
CA ASP A 41 -19.69 1.17 6.51
C ASP A 41 -19.21 -0.27 6.44
N LEU A 42 -19.83 -1.10 5.59
CA LEU A 42 -19.39 -2.48 5.44
C LEU A 42 -17.95 -2.58 4.90
N ILE A 43 -17.58 -1.76 3.92
CA ILE A 43 -16.22 -1.72 3.39
C ILE A 43 -15.25 -1.22 4.48
N ALA A 44 -15.60 -0.17 5.22
CA ALA A 44 -14.77 0.38 6.28
C ALA A 44 -14.50 -0.67 7.38
N GLU A 45 -15.56 -1.34 7.84
CA GLU A 45 -15.49 -2.41 8.83
C GLU A 45 -14.66 -3.60 8.33
N CYS A 46 -14.76 -3.96 7.04
CA CYS A 46 -13.96 -5.02 6.44
C CYS A 46 -12.46 -4.71 6.45
N MET A 47 -12.07 -3.42 6.34
CA MET A 47 -10.66 -3.05 6.40
C MET A 47 -10.08 -3.13 7.83
N GLU A 48 -10.95 -3.14 8.84
CA GLU A 48 -10.57 -3.34 10.24
C GLU A 48 -10.58 -4.83 10.61
N ASP A 49 -11.63 -5.57 10.22
CA ASP A 49 -11.80 -7.00 10.53
C ASP A 49 -12.65 -7.74 9.47
N VAL A 50 -11.97 -8.54 8.64
CA VAL A 50 -12.55 -9.31 7.53
C VAL A 50 -13.40 -10.50 8.01
N GLU A 51 -13.15 -11.05 9.20
CA GLU A 51 -13.87 -12.23 9.68
C GLU A 51 -15.30 -11.87 10.17
N SER A 52 -15.55 -10.58 10.39
CA SER A 52 -16.81 -10.06 10.92
C SER A 52 -17.92 -9.81 9.88
N ILE A 53 -17.64 -10.01 8.58
CA ILE A 53 -18.57 -9.66 7.48
C ILE A 53 -19.89 -10.45 7.57
N GLU A 54 -19.84 -11.73 7.95
CA GLU A 54 -21.01 -12.61 8.09
C GLU A 54 -22.03 -12.09 9.09
N ALA A 55 -21.57 -11.53 10.20
CA ALA A 55 -22.45 -10.95 11.20
C ALA A 55 -22.89 -9.53 10.81
N LYS A 56 -22.00 -8.72 10.22
CA LYS A 56 -22.23 -7.28 10.01
C LYS A 56 -23.05 -6.98 8.75
N ALA A 57 -22.85 -7.70 7.65
CA ALA A 57 -23.54 -7.40 6.39
C ALA A 57 -25.06 -7.53 6.49
N PRO A 58 -25.66 -8.59 7.07
CA PRO A 58 -27.12 -8.67 7.23
C PRO A 58 -27.69 -7.52 8.07
N LEU A 59 -26.96 -7.10 9.12
CA LEU A 59 -27.37 -6.03 10.02
C LEU A 59 -27.37 -4.67 9.32
N LEU A 60 -26.30 -4.35 8.58
CA LEU A 60 -26.19 -3.08 7.85
C LEU A 60 -27.21 -2.98 6.71
N PHE A 61 -27.45 -4.08 5.99
CA PHE A 61 -28.35 -4.06 4.84
C PHE A 61 -29.82 -4.26 5.22
N GLY A 62 -30.10 -4.80 6.41
CA GLY A 62 -31.44 -5.09 6.89
C GLY A 62 -32.11 -6.24 6.13
N ILE A 63 -31.31 -7.17 5.58
CA ILE A 63 -31.78 -8.28 4.74
C ILE A 63 -31.06 -9.58 5.11
N TYR A 64 -31.70 -10.70 4.79
CA TYR A 64 -31.02 -11.99 4.79
C TYR A 64 -30.36 -12.21 3.44
N PHE A 65 -29.07 -12.54 3.46
CA PHE A 65 -28.34 -12.89 2.26
C PHE A 65 -28.60 -14.35 1.91
N ARG A 66 -28.83 -14.62 0.62
CA ARG A 66 -28.76 -15.99 0.10
C ARG A 66 -27.28 -16.39 0.04
N GLU A 67 -27.01 -17.68 0.22
CA GLU A 67 -25.65 -18.23 0.18
C GLU A 67 -24.83 -17.80 -1.06
N PRO A 68 -25.36 -17.81 -2.31
CA PRO A 68 -24.59 -17.33 -3.47
C PRO A 68 -24.27 -15.84 -3.40
N ASP A 69 -25.24 -15.00 -3.02
CA ASP A 69 -25.09 -13.55 -2.92
C ASP A 69 -24.05 -13.21 -1.83
N PHE A 70 -24.07 -13.95 -0.73
CA PHE A 70 -23.11 -13.78 0.36
C PHE A 70 -21.70 -14.17 -0.06
N LYS A 71 -21.55 -15.30 -0.77
CA LYS A 71 -20.25 -15.75 -1.29
C LYS A 71 -19.64 -14.74 -2.27
N GLU A 72 -20.46 -14.13 -3.12
CA GLU A 72 -20.03 -13.05 -4.01
C GLU A 72 -19.58 -11.81 -3.23
N LEU A 73 -20.36 -11.38 -2.24
CA LEU A 73 -20.00 -10.29 -1.34
C LEU A 73 -18.65 -10.54 -0.65
N THR A 74 -18.44 -11.73 -0.09
CA THR A 74 -17.16 -12.10 0.55
C THR A 74 -16.01 -12.09 -0.46
N SER A 75 -16.24 -12.53 -1.69
CA SER A 75 -15.24 -12.48 -2.76
C SER A 75 -14.86 -11.04 -3.08
N ASN A 76 -15.85 -10.15 -3.22
CA ASN A 76 -15.62 -8.73 -3.49
C ASN A 76 -14.85 -8.07 -2.34
N MET A 77 -15.19 -8.37 -1.09
CA MET A 77 -14.49 -7.82 0.08
C MET A 77 -13.02 -8.25 0.14
N LYS A 78 -12.72 -9.52 -0.16
CA LYS A 78 -11.34 -10.01 -0.27
C LYS A 78 -10.58 -9.30 -1.40
N GLU A 79 -11.24 -8.96 -2.49
CA GLU A 79 -10.61 -8.23 -3.59
C GLU A 79 -10.30 -6.77 -3.21
N ILE A 80 -11.20 -6.11 -2.48
CA ILE A 80 -10.98 -4.78 -1.91
C ILE A 80 -9.79 -4.81 -0.94
N GLU A 81 -9.72 -5.82 -0.06
CA GLU A 81 -8.63 -5.97 0.91
C GLU A 81 -7.25 -6.09 0.24
N LYS A 82 -7.14 -6.83 -0.87
CA LYS A 82 -5.89 -6.88 -1.67
C LYS A 82 -5.45 -5.49 -2.13
N HIS A 83 -6.41 -4.62 -2.41
CA HIS A 83 -6.20 -3.24 -2.86
C HIS A 83 -6.28 -2.20 -1.73
N LYS A 84 -6.16 -2.60 -0.45
CA LYS A 84 -6.27 -1.70 0.73
C LYS A 84 -5.37 -0.45 0.70
N HIS A 85 -4.32 -0.46 -0.11
CA HIS A 85 -3.41 0.68 -0.28
C HIS A 85 -4.00 1.81 -1.15
N PHE A 86 -5.00 1.50 -1.97
CA PHE A 86 -5.81 2.46 -2.73
C PHE A 86 -7.09 2.89 -2.00
N VAL A 87 -7.43 2.22 -0.89
CA VAL A 87 -8.58 2.54 -0.06
C VAL A 87 -8.15 3.43 1.09
N ASN A 88 -8.84 4.54 1.27
CA ASN A 88 -8.71 5.40 2.45
C ASN A 88 -10.07 5.54 3.13
N ILE A 89 -10.08 5.66 4.45
CA ILE A 89 -11.31 5.74 5.25
C ILE A 89 -11.31 7.06 6.00
N LEU A 90 -12.43 7.77 5.95
CA LEU A 90 -12.70 8.97 6.74
C LEU A 90 -13.97 8.74 7.55
N ASP A 91 -13.86 8.73 8.88
CA ASP A 91 -15.02 8.65 9.78
C ASP A 91 -15.69 10.02 9.95
N ILE A 92 -16.87 10.19 9.36
CA ILE A 92 -17.58 11.48 9.37
C ILE A 92 -18.12 11.84 10.75
N ASN A 93 -18.19 10.88 11.69
CA ASN A 93 -18.69 11.14 13.04
C ASN A 93 -17.58 11.63 13.99
N GLN A 94 -16.32 11.47 13.61
CA GLN A 94 -15.17 11.80 14.45
C GLN A 94 -14.37 12.99 13.94
N HIS A 95 -14.54 13.37 12.68
CA HIS A 95 -13.68 14.34 11.99
C HIS A 95 -14.42 15.60 11.55
N ASP A 96 -13.71 16.74 11.60
CA ASP A 96 -14.21 18.06 11.16
C ASP A 96 -14.09 18.25 9.62
N GLU A 97 -14.83 19.22 9.05
CA GLU A 97 -14.86 19.48 7.59
C GLU A 97 -13.48 19.71 6.94
N THR A 98 -12.51 20.25 7.67
CA THR A 98 -11.14 20.48 7.18
C THR A 98 -10.41 19.17 6.87
N GLU A 99 -10.75 18.10 7.59
CA GLU A 99 -10.10 16.80 7.47
C GLU A 99 -10.51 16.06 6.19
N PHE A 100 -11.66 16.43 5.60
CA PHE A 100 -12.09 15.88 4.33
C PHE A 100 -11.15 16.26 3.18
N SER A 101 -10.76 17.53 3.08
CA SER A 101 -9.83 18.00 2.05
C SER A 101 -8.49 17.26 2.15
N ASP A 102 -7.97 17.13 3.38
CA ASP A 102 -6.72 16.43 3.64
C ASP A 102 -6.84 14.94 3.32
N ALA A 103 -7.97 14.30 3.65
CA ALA A 103 -8.23 12.91 3.31
C ALA A 103 -8.24 12.69 1.78
N VAL A 104 -8.87 13.58 1.01
CA VAL A 104 -8.87 13.53 -0.46
C VAL A 104 -7.46 13.62 -1.01
N VAL A 105 -6.68 14.62 -0.57
CA VAL A 105 -5.30 14.83 -1.03
C VAL A 105 -4.41 13.65 -0.67
N ASN A 106 -4.50 13.17 0.57
CA ASN A 106 -3.71 12.04 1.06
C ASN A 106 -4.05 10.74 0.31
N SER A 107 -5.30 10.52 -0.05
CA SER A 107 -5.73 9.35 -0.84
C SER A 107 -5.04 9.32 -2.20
N ILE A 108 -4.98 10.46 -2.89
CA ILE A 108 -4.33 10.60 -4.20
C ILE A 108 -2.82 10.39 -4.07
N ILE A 109 -2.18 11.05 -3.10
CA ILE A 109 -0.72 10.94 -2.89
C ILE A 109 -0.32 9.49 -2.60
N ARG A 110 -1.06 8.81 -1.72
CA ARG A 110 -0.79 7.42 -1.32
C ARG A 110 -0.91 6.46 -2.50
N ALA A 111 -1.96 6.60 -3.31
CA ALA A 111 -2.15 5.82 -4.51
C ALA A 111 -1.04 6.03 -5.54
N TRP A 112 -0.64 7.27 -5.80
CA TRP A 112 0.43 7.58 -6.74
C TRP A 112 1.80 7.08 -6.27
N ALA A 113 2.07 7.14 -4.97
CA ALA A 113 3.31 6.60 -4.41
C ALA A 113 3.45 5.09 -4.66
N GLN A 114 2.34 4.33 -4.62
CA GLN A 114 2.35 2.90 -4.91
C GLN A 114 2.39 2.60 -6.41
N GLY A 115 1.73 3.42 -7.23
CA GLY A 115 1.82 3.33 -8.69
C GLY A 115 3.26 3.43 -9.20
N ARG A 116 4.09 4.29 -8.59
CA ARG A 116 5.52 4.41 -8.94
C ARG A 116 6.33 3.15 -8.65
N LYS A 117 6.09 2.49 -7.51
CA LYS A 117 6.79 1.22 -7.19
C LYS A 117 6.52 0.14 -8.24
N LYS A 118 5.27 0.03 -8.71
CA LYS A 118 4.91 -0.87 -9.81
C LYS A 118 5.56 -0.48 -11.16
N GLU A 119 5.96 0.78 -11.38
CA GLU A 119 6.69 1.18 -12.59
C GLU A 119 8.18 0.83 -12.50
N ASP A 120 8.79 1.05 -11.33
CA ASP A 120 10.19 0.80 -11.06
C ASP A 120 10.51 -0.71 -10.96
N GLU A 121 9.55 -1.53 -10.53
CA GLU A 121 9.66 -3.00 -10.48
C GLU A 121 9.44 -3.68 -11.85
N ARG A 122 9.00 -2.95 -12.89
CA ARG A 122 8.88 -3.56 -14.22
C ARG A 122 10.28 -3.95 -14.68
N PRO A 123 10.51 -5.20 -15.13
CA PRO A 123 11.81 -5.56 -15.66
C PRO A 123 12.15 -4.59 -16.78
N VAL A 124 13.28 -3.89 -16.61
CA VAL A 124 13.89 -3.13 -17.70
C VAL A 124 14.05 -4.13 -18.83
N LYS A 125 13.23 -4.02 -19.88
CA LYS A 125 13.48 -4.76 -21.11
C LYS A 125 14.89 -4.36 -21.50
N SER A 126 15.84 -5.28 -21.38
CA SER A 126 17.22 -5.06 -21.74
C SER A 126 17.23 -4.71 -23.23
N ALA A 127 17.17 -3.41 -23.51
CA ALA A 127 17.45 -2.91 -24.83
C ALA A 127 18.91 -3.26 -25.06
N ASN A 128 19.15 -4.24 -25.93
CA ASN A 128 20.49 -4.51 -26.44
C ASN A 128 21.12 -3.16 -26.78
N PRO A 129 22.22 -2.75 -26.13
CA PRO A 129 22.79 -1.44 -26.37
C PRO A 129 23.34 -1.45 -27.79
N LYS A 130 22.57 -0.89 -28.73
CA LYS A 130 23.13 -0.46 -30.00
C LYS A 130 24.09 0.67 -29.65
N SER A 131 25.38 0.35 -29.68
CA SER A 131 26.49 1.30 -29.62
C SER A 131 26.13 2.53 -30.46
N ARG A 132 25.79 3.62 -29.78
CA ARG A 132 25.78 4.96 -30.35
C ARG A 132 27.09 5.57 -29.91
N ASN A 133 28.11 5.46 -30.77
CA ASN A 133 29.28 6.32 -30.70
C ASN A 133 28.77 7.77 -30.81
N ASN A 134 28.62 8.44 -29.67
CA ASN A 134 28.33 9.86 -29.61
C ASN A 134 29.67 10.61 -29.67
N PRO A 135 29.99 11.31 -30.77
CA PRO A 135 31.32 11.87 -31.00
C PRO A 135 31.69 13.07 -30.11
N TYR A 136 30.88 13.39 -29.09
CA TYR A 136 31.06 14.56 -28.22
C TYR A 136 31.41 14.26 -26.75
N ILE A 137 31.67 13.00 -26.40
CA ILE A 137 32.15 12.66 -25.04
C ILE A 137 33.67 12.67 -25.05
N ILE A 138 34.26 13.79 -24.59
CA ILE A 138 35.68 13.87 -24.27
C ILE A 138 35.85 13.19 -22.91
N LYS A 139 36.44 11.99 -22.90
CA LYS A 139 36.85 11.31 -21.66
C LYS A 139 37.96 12.12 -21.01
N THR A 140 37.87 12.35 -19.70
CA THR A 140 38.97 12.92 -18.90
C THR A 140 39.46 11.87 -17.91
N ASP A 141 40.77 11.83 -17.64
CA ASP A 141 41.50 10.81 -16.85
C ASP A 141 41.01 10.57 -15.40
N LYS A 142 39.91 11.20 -14.97
CA LYS A 142 39.32 11.02 -13.64
C LYS A 142 38.28 9.89 -13.57
N ASP A 143 37.87 9.33 -14.70
CA ASP A 143 36.81 8.33 -14.74
C ASP A 143 37.30 6.88 -14.50
N GLU A 144 38.62 6.63 -14.58
CA GLU A 144 39.20 5.28 -14.34
C GLU A 144 39.24 4.88 -12.85
N LYS A 145 39.03 5.83 -11.92
CA LYS A 145 39.15 5.55 -10.49
C LYS A 145 37.92 4.84 -9.91
N TYR A 146 36.76 4.93 -10.56
CA TYR A 146 35.52 4.36 -10.03
C TYR A 146 35.25 2.92 -10.50
N GLU A 147 35.88 2.45 -11.57
CA GLU A 147 35.74 1.05 -12.03
C GLU A 147 36.56 0.05 -11.19
N LEU A 148 37.60 0.51 -10.48
CA LEU A 148 38.46 -0.36 -9.66
C LEU A 148 37.92 -0.60 -8.24
N LEU A 149 37.00 0.23 -7.73
CA LEU A 149 36.44 0.06 -6.39
C LEU A 149 35.40 -1.07 -6.30
N ASP A 150 34.68 -1.33 -7.39
CA ASP A 150 33.58 -2.31 -7.41
C ASP A 150 34.08 -3.76 -7.48
N GLN A 151 35.36 -3.99 -7.81
CA GLN A 151 35.95 -5.34 -7.83
C GLN A 151 36.52 -5.80 -6.47
N GLU A 152 36.79 -4.88 -5.54
CA GLU A 152 37.45 -5.22 -4.26
C GLU A 152 36.48 -5.62 -3.13
N ILE A 153 35.17 -5.39 -3.29
CA ILE A 153 34.16 -5.62 -2.23
C ILE A 153 33.55 -7.03 -2.28
N ALA A 154 33.87 -7.84 -3.31
CA ALA A 154 33.20 -9.13 -3.54
C ALA A 154 33.76 -10.35 -2.79
N TYR A 155 34.80 -10.22 -1.95
CA TYR A 155 35.37 -11.37 -1.23
C TYR A 155 35.77 -11.04 0.21
N THR A 156 34.81 -11.10 1.14
CA THR A 156 35.03 -11.58 2.52
C THR A 156 33.71 -11.64 3.29
N TYR A 157 32.99 -12.76 3.18
CA TYR A 157 32.01 -13.17 4.19
C TYR A 157 32.14 -14.68 4.39
N SER A 158 33.04 -15.07 5.28
CA SER A 158 33.01 -16.35 5.97
C SER A 158 33.59 -16.18 7.37
N GLU A 159 32.86 -16.71 8.34
CA GLU A 159 33.24 -16.99 9.74
C GLU A 159 32.81 -16.01 10.84
N SER A 160 31.79 -16.50 11.57
CA SER A 160 31.59 -16.48 13.02
C SER A 160 31.60 -15.15 13.78
N MET A 161 30.43 -14.76 14.28
CA MET A 161 30.36 -13.97 15.52
C MET A 161 29.43 -14.62 16.52
N ALA A 162 30.01 -14.93 17.68
CA ALA A 162 29.37 -15.47 18.85
C ALA A 162 28.48 -14.42 19.56
N VAL A 163 27.46 -14.93 20.25
CA VAL A 163 26.47 -14.19 21.04
C VAL A 163 27.14 -13.52 22.25
N PRO A 164 26.90 -12.24 22.55
CA PRO A 164 27.26 -11.65 23.83
C PRO A 164 26.11 -11.77 24.85
N THR A 165 26.41 -12.38 25.99
CA THR A 165 25.57 -12.49 27.18
C THR A 165 25.45 -11.14 27.89
N VAL A 166 24.22 -10.73 28.22
CA VAL A 166 23.92 -9.49 28.96
C VAL A 166 24.16 -9.72 30.45
N VAL A 167 25.01 -8.89 31.07
CA VAL A 167 25.23 -8.87 32.54
C VAL A 167 24.39 -7.76 33.16
N SER A 168 23.63 -8.10 34.20
CA SER A 168 22.70 -7.23 34.92
C SER A 168 23.44 -6.27 35.88
N PRO A 169 22.96 -5.01 36.10
CA PRO A 169 23.70 -4.00 36.83
C PRO A 169 23.37 -4.03 38.32
N ASN A 170 24.12 -4.79 39.13
CA ASN A 170 24.04 -4.65 40.59
C ASN A 170 25.27 -5.20 41.36
N ASP A 171 26.49 -4.81 40.99
CA ASP A 171 27.71 -5.24 41.71
C ASP A 171 28.77 -4.12 41.87
N TYR A 172 28.34 -2.89 42.19
CA TYR A 172 29.23 -1.89 42.80
C TYR A 172 29.05 -1.88 44.32
N ALA A 173 29.53 -2.92 44.98
CA ALA A 173 29.78 -2.91 46.42
C ALA A 173 30.95 -3.86 46.78
N GLY A 174 32.16 -3.34 46.65
CA GLY A 174 33.33 -3.86 47.34
C GLY A 174 34.27 -2.67 47.60
N LYS A 175 34.97 -2.58 48.72
CA LYS A 175 35.21 -3.49 49.83
C LYS A 175 35.96 -2.68 50.89
N LYS A 176 35.73 -3.04 52.16
CA LYS A 176 36.66 -3.00 53.30
C LYS A 176 37.11 -1.65 53.84
#